data_AF-A0A6N8FPB6-F1
#
_entry.id   AF-A0A6N8FPB6-F1
#
_cell.length_a   1.000
_cell.length_b   1.000
_cell.length_c   1.000
_cell.angle_alpha   90.00
_cell.angle_beta   90.00
_cell.angle_gamma   90.00
#
_symmetry.space_group_name_H-M   'P 1'
#
loop_
_entity.id
_entity.type
_entity.pdbx_description
1 polymer ?
#
loop_
_entity_poly.entity_id
_entity_poly.type
_entity_poly.pdbx_seq_one_letter_code
_entity_poly.pdbx_strand_id
1 'polypeptide(L)'
;MESHQFINGSFTWRELVMLIGVLATLLVGLWNVLINYTKNKKELFVNAITTERVKWMSKLRELSSEYISLTKIHNHKEAFEKDLTKRAQYLDKIVRVSSELKLHLNYKDDSDNEIITIMDEISSHVFELYDVIDLLKMTDEEKLKVLTEPSNKPFMKEMYLKALREVAKKEKIIEWDETKLIKKAPRLHSETNKQLNELFKKRYGYEGQTTLMKNIENFSSLLRVYLKNEWERVKAEAEKGNLKQHRNKTINKNSVISKISAVIAIILLTYLSSNMLDRFPDENNINSLKLYQYYLLTLYGLLIGVLLEFKSIKGIIRGHVKISWTLFPSIILLVIVLIPDYLWVTWYGKDGPWYINPLLYPGTQMSLDIIVGVLLARSFAMRN
;
A
#
# COMPACT_ATOMS: atom_id res chain seq x y z
N MET A 1 35.13 62.22 33.06
CA MET A 1 33.82 62.61 32.53
C MET A 1 33.93 62.52 31.01
N GLU A 2 33.85 61.29 30.47
CA GLU A 2 33.94 61.04 29.03
C GLU A 2 32.53 60.72 28.53
N SER A 3 32.00 61.62 27.70
CA SER A 3 30.71 61.44 27.06
C SER A 3 30.84 60.39 25.96
N HIS A 4 30.32 59.18 26.21
CA HIS A 4 30.07 58.21 25.16
C HIS A 4 29.12 58.81 24.12
N GLN A 5 29.67 59.26 23.00
CA GLN A 5 28.90 59.57 21.81
C GLN A 5 28.31 58.25 21.29
N PHE A 6 27.06 58.00 21.62
CA PHE A 6 26.27 56.97 20.95
C PHE A 6 26.22 57.33 19.46
N ILE A 7 26.91 56.53 18.64
CA ILE A 7 26.82 56.58 17.19
C ILE A 7 25.38 56.18 16.82
N ASN A 8 24.50 57.16 16.74
CA ASN A 8 23.19 57.02 16.09
C ASN A 8 23.44 56.95 14.57
N GLY A 9 23.96 55.80 14.12
CA GLY A 9 24.00 55.46 12.70
C GLY A 9 22.57 55.25 12.23
N SER A 10 21.93 56.30 11.73
CA SER A 10 20.62 56.18 11.12
C SER A 10 20.74 55.26 9.90
N PHE A 11 20.15 54.08 10.00
CA PHE A 11 20.07 53.12 8.90
C PHE A 11 19.45 53.81 7.68
N THR A 12 20.22 53.98 6.62
CA THR A 12 19.77 54.74 5.46
C THR A 12 18.77 53.92 4.65
N TRP A 13 17.78 54.57 4.04
CA TRP A 13 16.79 53.90 3.18
C TRP A 13 17.44 53.03 2.08
N ARG A 14 18.62 53.42 1.60
CA ARG A 14 19.41 52.66 0.62
C ARG A 14 19.89 51.31 1.16
N GLU A 15 20.35 51.27 2.41
CA GLU A 15 20.79 50.04 3.08
C GLU A 15 19.60 49.09 3.31
N LEU A 16 18.43 49.63 3.64
CA LEU A 16 17.19 48.84 3.77
C LEU A 16 16.80 48.17 2.45
N VAL A 17 16.80 48.93 1.35
CA VAL A 17 16.47 48.40 0.01
C VAL A 17 17.49 47.34 -0.43
N MET A 18 18.79 47.55 -0.19
CA MET A 18 19.83 46.56 -0.50
C MET A 18 19.64 45.28 0.33
N LEU A 19 19.36 45.39 1.63
CA LEU A 19 19.15 44.25 2.52
C LEU A 19 17.92 43.43 2.10
N ILE A 20 16.82 44.09 1.73
CA ILE A 20 15.62 43.43 1.18
C ILE A 20 15.94 42.72 -0.14
N GLY A 21 16.72 43.35 -1.02
CA GLY A 21 17.15 42.75 -2.28
C GLY A 21 17.95 41.46 -2.07
N VAL A 22 18.94 41.48 -1.18
CA VAL A 22 19.75 40.31 -0.81
C VAL A 22 18.89 39.19 -0.21
N LEU A 23 17.99 39.53 0.71
CA LEU A 23 17.06 38.57 1.32
C LEU A 23 16.12 37.95 0.28
N ALA A 24 15.58 38.74 -0.64
CA ALA A 24 14.72 38.24 -1.72
C ALA A 24 15.46 37.26 -2.63
N THR A 25 16.69 37.58 -3.05
CA THR A 25 17.50 36.67 -3.87
C THR A 25 17.83 35.38 -3.13
N LEU A 26 18.16 35.45 -1.84
CA LEU A 26 18.42 34.27 -1.01
C LEU A 26 17.19 33.37 -0.88
N LEU A 27 16.01 33.97 -0.67
CA LEU A 27 14.74 33.22 -0.59
C LEU A 27 14.41 32.52 -1.92
N VAL A 28 14.61 33.18 -3.06
CA VAL A 28 14.43 32.57 -4.39
C VAL A 28 15.42 31.42 -4.60
N GLY A 29 16.68 31.59 -4.18
CA GLY A 29 17.70 30.55 -4.23
C GLY A 29 17.32 29.31 -3.40
N LEU A 30 16.92 29.50 -2.14
CA LEU A 30 16.45 28.42 -1.26
C LEU A 30 15.20 27.74 -1.82
N TRP A 31 14.26 28.50 -2.36
CA TRP A 31 13.05 27.97 -2.98
C TRP A 31 13.37 27.08 -4.18
N ASN A 32 14.28 27.49 -5.05
CA ASN A 32 14.75 26.68 -6.17
C ASN A 32 15.43 25.39 -5.72
N VAL A 33 16.29 25.44 -4.70
CA VAL A 33 16.94 24.26 -4.13
C VAL A 33 15.90 23.28 -3.56
N LEU A 34 14.91 23.77 -2.81
CA LEU A 34 13.83 22.94 -2.26
C LEU A 34 12.99 22.29 -3.36
N ILE A 35 12.63 23.02 -4.40
CA ILE A 35 11.92 22.48 -5.57
C ILE A 35 12.75 21.42 -6.28
N ASN A 36 14.03 21.69 -6.54
CA ASN A 36 14.91 20.73 -7.24
C ASN A 36 15.16 19.48 -6.41
N TYR A 37 15.35 19.61 -5.10
CA TYR A 37 15.52 18.48 -4.20
C TYR A 37 14.29 17.57 -4.19
N THR A 38 13.08 18.15 -4.16
CA THR A 38 11.84 17.37 -4.17
C THR A 38 11.54 16.74 -5.53
N LYS A 39 11.89 17.39 -6.65
CA LYS A 39 11.80 16.80 -8.00
C LYS A 39 12.76 15.63 -8.17
N ASN A 40 14.03 15.81 -7.80
CA ASN A 40 15.07 14.79 -7.97
C ASN A 40 14.77 13.51 -7.18
N LYS A 41 14.25 13.64 -5.94
CA LYS A 41 13.79 12.46 -5.17
C LYS A 41 12.65 11.69 -5.84
N LYS A 42 11.69 12.39 -6.45
CA LYS A 42 10.57 11.76 -7.14
C LYS A 42 11.04 11.03 -8.39
N GLU A 43 11.93 11.63 -9.16
CA GLU A 43 12.52 11.02 -10.35
C GLU A 43 13.32 9.76 -10.00
N LEU A 44 14.19 9.82 -8.99
CA LEU A 44 14.93 8.65 -8.51
C LEU A 44 14.00 7.51 -8.07
N PHE A 45 12.93 7.84 -7.35
CA PHE A 45 11.95 6.85 -6.90
C PHE A 45 11.16 6.23 -8.07
N VAL A 46 10.71 7.04 -9.02
CA VAL A 46 9.99 6.56 -10.22
C VAL A 46 10.92 5.68 -11.07
N ASN A 47 12.17 6.08 -11.25
CA ASN A 47 13.16 5.30 -11.99
C ASN A 47 13.46 3.96 -11.30
N ALA A 48 13.59 3.96 -9.97
CA ALA A 48 13.79 2.74 -9.19
C ALA A 48 12.61 1.78 -9.33
N ILE A 49 11.37 2.26 -9.14
CA ILE A 49 10.16 1.41 -9.28
C ILE A 49 10.00 0.89 -10.71
N THR A 50 10.20 1.76 -11.70
CA THR A 50 10.12 1.38 -13.13
C THR A 50 11.13 0.28 -13.44
N THR A 51 12.37 0.42 -12.95
CA THR A 51 13.42 -0.59 -13.14
C THR A 51 13.04 -1.93 -12.50
N GLU A 52 12.54 -1.92 -11.25
CA GLU A 52 12.12 -3.14 -10.58
C GLU A 52 10.92 -3.80 -11.26
N ARG A 53 9.94 -3.02 -11.78
CA ARG A 53 8.83 -3.58 -12.56
C ARG A 53 9.26 -4.19 -13.88
N VAL A 54 10.22 -3.58 -14.58
CA VAL A 54 10.79 -4.15 -15.82
C VAL A 54 11.52 -5.45 -15.55
N LYS A 55 12.29 -5.53 -14.45
CA LYS A 55 12.90 -6.79 -13.98
C LYS A 55 11.84 -7.85 -13.66
N TRP A 56 10.81 -7.49 -12.92
CA TRP A 56 9.69 -8.38 -12.60
C TRP A 56 8.99 -8.91 -13.86
N MET A 57 8.69 -8.06 -14.86
CA MET A 57 8.09 -8.49 -16.13
C MET A 57 9.00 -9.45 -16.90
N SER A 58 10.30 -9.21 -16.86
CA SER A 58 11.30 -10.07 -17.51
C SER A 58 11.35 -11.44 -16.85
N LYS A 59 11.30 -11.48 -15.51
CA LYS A 59 11.25 -12.74 -14.76
C LYS A 59 9.95 -13.51 -15.01
N LEU A 60 8.81 -12.81 -15.04
CA LEU A 60 7.51 -13.41 -15.37
C LEU A 60 7.53 -14.06 -16.76
N ARG A 61 8.15 -13.41 -17.75
CA ARG A 61 8.34 -13.97 -19.10
C ARG A 61 9.22 -15.21 -19.10
N GLU A 62 10.35 -15.18 -18.40
CA GLU A 62 11.27 -16.33 -18.27
C GLU A 62 10.55 -17.54 -17.67
N LEU A 63 9.91 -17.35 -16.51
CA LEU A 63 9.14 -18.39 -15.82
C LEU A 63 8.02 -18.95 -16.70
N SER A 64 7.34 -18.10 -17.46
CA SER A 64 6.26 -18.55 -18.36
C SER A 64 6.78 -19.41 -19.50
N SER A 65 7.95 -19.06 -20.08
CA SER A 65 8.57 -19.87 -21.12
C SER A 65 9.04 -21.21 -20.59
N GLU A 66 9.59 -21.23 -19.36
CA GLU A 66 9.93 -22.47 -18.67
C GLU A 66 8.69 -23.33 -18.41
N TYR A 67 7.61 -22.74 -17.90
CA TYR A 67 6.34 -23.44 -17.65
C TYR A 67 5.76 -24.03 -18.93
N ILE A 68 5.71 -23.27 -20.02
CA ILE A 68 5.25 -23.76 -21.33
C ILE A 68 6.12 -24.92 -21.83
N SER A 69 7.44 -24.81 -21.71
CA SER A 69 8.36 -25.90 -22.07
C SER A 69 8.12 -27.16 -21.24
N LEU A 70 7.91 -27.00 -19.94
CA LEU A 70 7.64 -28.10 -19.03
C LEU A 70 6.28 -28.74 -19.28
N THR A 71 5.26 -28.00 -19.68
CA THR A 71 3.89 -28.52 -19.86
C THR A 71 3.62 -29.02 -21.27
N LYS A 72 4.36 -28.55 -22.28
CA LYS A 72 4.28 -29.06 -23.64
C LYS A 72 4.73 -30.51 -23.68
N ILE A 73 3.81 -31.42 -24.02
CA ILE A 73 4.10 -32.84 -24.11
C ILE A 73 4.77 -33.08 -25.45
N HIS A 74 6.09 -33.28 -25.43
CA HIS A 74 6.84 -33.81 -26.57
C HIS A 74 7.11 -35.30 -26.35
N ASN A 75 7.21 -36.07 -27.43
CA ASN A 75 7.48 -37.53 -27.43
C ASN A 75 8.71 -37.94 -26.58
N HIS A 76 9.60 -37.01 -26.24
CA HIS A 76 10.82 -37.25 -25.45
C HIS A 76 10.56 -37.49 -23.95
N LYS A 77 9.33 -37.29 -23.46
CA LYS A 77 8.98 -37.53 -22.04
C LYS A 77 8.73 -38.99 -21.69
N GLU A 78 8.75 -39.89 -22.68
CA GLU A 78 8.83 -41.35 -22.48
C GLU A 78 10.01 -41.76 -21.56
N ALA A 79 11.05 -40.93 -21.47
CA ALA A 79 12.20 -41.18 -20.57
C ALA A 79 11.83 -41.19 -19.07
N PHE A 80 10.73 -40.54 -18.66
CA PHE A 80 10.27 -40.52 -17.26
C PHE A 80 9.40 -41.71 -16.88
N GLU A 81 9.03 -42.54 -17.85
CA GLU A 81 8.15 -43.68 -17.61
C GLU A 81 8.79 -44.83 -16.84
N LYS A 82 10.13 -44.92 -16.88
CA LYS A 82 10.90 -45.99 -16.24
C LYS A 82 11.54 -45.58 -14.92
N ASP A 83 11.65 -44.27 -14.66
CA ASP A 83 12.36 -43.71 -13.51
C ASP A 83 11.42 -42.84 -12.68
N LEU A 84 10.86 -43.45 -11.62
CA LEU A 84 9.94 -42.79 -10.68
C LEU A 84 10.56 -41.53 -10.05
N THR A 85 11.86 -41.54 -9.79
CA THR A 85 12.57 -40.42 -9.16
C THR A 85 12.63 -39.23 -10.11
N LYS A 86 13.02 -39.45 -11.37
CA LYS A 86 13.06 -38.38 -12.37
C LYS A 86 11.66 -37.82 -12.67
N ARG A 87 10.64 -38.67 -12.67
CA ARG A 87 9.24 -38.23 -12.81
C ARG A 87 8.84 -37.33 -11.65
N ALA A 88 9.11 -37.74 -10.42
CA ALA A 88 8.79 -36.94 -9.23
C ALA A 88 9.49 -35.57 -9.28
N GLN A 89 10.77 -35.53 -9.64
CA GLN A 89 11.53 -34.27 -9.82
C GLN A 89 10.93 -33.38 -10.91
N TYR A 90 10.48 -33.97 -12.03
CA TYR A 90 9.84 -33.23 -13.11
C TYR A 90 8.50 -32.61 -12.68
N LEU A 91 7.65 -33.38 -11.99
CA LEU A 91 6.38 -32.88 -11.48
C LEU A 91 6.57 -31.81 -10.41
N ASP A 92 7.52 -32.01 -9.49
CA ASP A 92 7.90 -31.01 -8.48
C ASP A 92 8.37 -29.70 -9.15
N LYS A 93 9.12 -29.81 -10.24
CA LYS A 93 9.55 -28.63 -11.02
C LYS A 93 8.36 -27.87 -11.61
N ILE A 94 7.32 -28.56 -12.09
CA ILE A 94 6.07 -27.91 -12.55
C ILE A 94 5.39 -27.18 -11.39
N VAL A 95 5.23 -27.82 -10.23
CA VAL A 95 4.62 -27.20 -9.05
C VAL A 95 5.39 -25.95 -8.63
N ARG A 96 6.72 -26.03 -8.59
CA ARG A 96 7.59 -24.92 -8.23
C ARG A 96 7.43 -23.74 -9.18
N VAL A 97 7.58 -23.96 -10.50
CA VAL A 97 7.45 -22.89 -11.50
C VAL A 97 6.03 -22.31 -11.51
N SER A 98 5.00 -23.16 -11.37
CA SER A 98 3.61 -22.70 -11.24
C SER A 98 3.41 -21.81 -10.02
N SER A 99 3.97 -22.20 -8.87
CA SER A 99 3.88 -21.41 -7.63
C SER A 99 4.63 -20.08 -7.73
N GLU A 100 5.83 -20.08 -8.32
CA GLU A 100 6.60 -18.86 -8.57
C GLU A 100 5.84 -17.91 -9.50
N LEU A 101 5.26 -18.41 -10.60
CA LEU A 101 4.40 -17.63 -11.49
C LEU A 101 3.21 -17.03 -10.74
N LYS A 102 2.51 -17.82 -9.92
CA LYS A 102 1.37 -17.35 -9.12
C LYS A 102 1.75 -16.28 -8.10
N LEU A 103 2.96 -16.34 -7.54
CA LEU A 103 3.48 -15.29 -6.64
C LEU A 103 3.84 -14.00 -7.38
N HIS A 104 4.26 -14.12 -8.65
CA HIS A 104 4.53 -12.97 -9.50
C HIS A 104 3.23 -12.31 -9.99
N LEU A 105 2.17 -13.08 -10.24
CA LEU A 105 0.84 -12.57 -10.52
C LEU A 105 0.18 -12.02 -9.25
N ASN A 106 -0.61 -10.96 -9.36
CA ASN A 106 -1.24 -10.33 -8.21
C ASN A 106 -2.70 -10.80 -8.13
N TYR A 107 -3.09 -11.57 -7.10
CA TYR A 107 -4.44 -12.16 -6.94
C TYR A 107 -5.65 -11.17 -6.89
N LYS A 108 -5.47 -9.90 -7.25
CA LYS A 108 -6.48 -8.84 -7.13
C LYS A 108 -7.21 -8.52 -8.42
N ASP A 109 -6.58 -8.73 -9.58
CA ASP A 109 -7.19 -8.35 -10.86
C ASP A 109 -7.80 -9.59 -11.56
N ASP A 110 -8.91 -9.39 -12.28
CA ASP A 110 -9.62 -10.48 -12.95
C ASP A 110 -8.74 -11.21 -13.97
N SER A 111 -7.85 -10.48 -14.66
CA SER A 111 -6.89 -11.05 -15.60
C SER A 111 -5.87 -11.97 -14.94
N ASP A 112 -5.46 -11.67 -13.70
CA ASP A 112 -4.54 -12.54 -12.96
C ASP A 112 -5.24 -13.86 -12.61
N ASN A 113 -6.49 -13.81 -12.16
CA ASN A 113 -7.29 -14.99 -11.85
C ASN A 113 -7.56 -15.88 -13.07
N GLU A 114 -7.78 -15.27 -14.25
CA GLU A 114 -7.96 -16.00 -15.50
C GLU A 114 -6.69 -16.78 -15.89
N ILE A 115 -5.52 -16.13 -15.80
CA ILE A 115 -4.22 -16.77 -16.06
C ILE A 115 -3.99 -17.93 -15.09
N ILE A 116 -4.26 -17.72 -13.79
CA ILE A 116 -4.08 -18.73 -12.74
C ILE A 116 -5.00 -19.94 -12.99
N THR A 117 -6.25 -19.70 -13.36
CA THR A 117 -7.22 -20.77 -13.65
C THR A 117 -6.74 -21.65 -14.79
N ILE A 118 -6.31 -21.05 -15.92
CA ILE A 118 -5.79 -21.82 -17.05
C ILE A 118 -4.50 -22.55 -16.68
N MET A 119 -3.62 -21.94 -15.87
CA MET A 119 -2.43 -22.64 -15.37
C MET A 119 -2.80 -23.88 -14.55
N ASP A 120 -3.80 -23.77 -13.68
CA ASP A 120 -4.27 -24.89 -12.86
C ASP A 120 -4.89 -26.00 -13.70
N GLU A 121 -5.65 -25.67 -14.74
CA GLU A 121 -6.15 -26.64 -15.71
C GLU A 121 -5.02 -27.37 -16.45
N ILE A 122 -4.00 -26.64 -16.92
CA ILE A 122 -2.83 -27.22 -17.60
C ILE A 122 -2.08 -28.15 -16.64
N SER A 123 -1.80 -27.70 -15.43
CA SER A 123 -1.10 -28.50 -14.42
C SER A 123 -1.91 -29.76 -14.11
N SER A 124 -3.19 -29.63 -13.76
CA SER A 124 -4.07 -30.77 -13.46
C SER A 124 -4.07 -31.78 -14.60
N HIS A 125 -4.19 -31.33 -15.85
CA HIS A 125 -4.16 -32.22 -17.01
C HIS A 125 -2.84 -33.01 -17.11
N VAL A 126 -1.70 -32.38 -16.84
CA VAL A 126 -0.39 -33.06 -16.83
C VAL A 126 -0.29 -34.06 -15.67
N PHE A 127 -0.70 -33.70 -14.46
CA PHE A 127 -0.70 -34.61 -13.31
C PHE A 127 -1.61 -35.83 -13.55
N GLU A 128 -2.84 -35.57 -14.00
CA GLU A 128 -3.80 -36.61 -14.32
C GLU A 128 -3.30 -37.55 -15.42
N LEU A 129 -2.57 -37.04 -16.43
CA LEU A 129 -1.96 -37.88 -17.48
C LEU A 129 -0.98 -38.89 -16.89
N TYR A 130 -0.11 -38.47 -15.96
CA TYR A 130 0.82 -39.39 -15.30
C TYR A 130 0.11 -40.38 -14.38
N ASP A 131 -0.98 -39.97 -13.73
CA ASP A 131 -1.84 -40.88 -12.99
C ASP A 131 -2.49 -41.92 -13.92
N VAL A 132 -2.92 -41.53 -15.13
CA VAL A 132 -3.42 -42.48 -16.12
C VAL A 132 -2.33 -43.46 -16.56
N ILE A 133 -1.11 -42.98 -16.82
CA ILE A 133 0.03 -43.85 -17.17
C ILE A 133 0.31 -44.87 -16.05
N ASP A 134 0.28 -44.44 -14.79
CA ASP A 134 0.41 -45.33 -13.63
C ASP A 134 -0.69 -46.38 -13.61
N LEU A 135 -1.95 -45.97 -13.79
CA LEU A 135 -3.08 -46.88 -13.76
C LEU A 135 -3.03 -47.91 -14.92
N LEU A 136 -2.57 -47.51 -16.10
CA LEU A 136 -2.41 -48.41 -17.24
C LEU A 136 -1.34 -49.49 -16.99
N LYS A 137 -0.32 -49.19 -16.16
CA LYS A 137 0.75 -50.13 -15.79
C LYS A 137 0.38 -51.06 -14.65
N MET A 138 -0.62 -50.72 -13.85
CA MET A 138 -1.10 -51.54 -12.74
C MET A 138 -1.71 -52.85 -13.23
N THR A 139 -1.46 -53.91 -12.46
CA THR A 139 -2.16 -55.19 -12.58
C THR A 139 -3.65 -55.03 -12.26
N ASP A 140 -4.44 -56.00 -12.68
CA ASP A 140 -5.88 -56.01 -12.45
C ASP A 140 -6.24 -56.02 -10.95
N GLU A 141 -5.44 -56.72 -10.14
CA GLU A 141 -5.59 -56.75 -8.68
C GLU A 141 -5.28 -55.40 -8.04
N GLU A 142 -4.23 -54.71 -8.49
CA GLU A 142 -3.87 -53.37 -7.99
C GLU A 142 -4.94 -52.33 -8.34
N LYS A 143 -5.50 -52.39 -9.55
CA LYS A 143 -6.62 -51.51 -9.95
C LYS A 143 -7.85 -51.71 -9.07
N LEU A 144 -8.14 -52.95 -8.67
CA LEU A 144 -9.22 -53.25 -7.73
C LEU A 144 -8.94 -52.69 -6.33
N LYS A 145 -7.69 -52.73 -5.85
CA LYS A 145 -7.31 -52.14 -4.56
C LYS A 145 -7.54 -50.63 -4.52
N VAL A 146 -7.32 -49.91 -5.63
CA VAL A 146 -7.59 -48.46 -5.74
C VAL A 146 -9.05 -48.10 -5.44
N LEU A 147 -10.00 -49.03 -5.66
CA LEU A 147 -11.40 -48.83 -5.34
C LEU A 147 -11.74 -49.08 -3.87
N THR A 148 -11.09 -50.05 -3.25
CA THR A 148 -11.42 -50.53 -1.90
C THR A 148 -10.67 -49.79 -0.81
N GLU A 149 -9.45 -49.34 -1.09
CA GLU A 149 -8.60 -48.66 -0.13
C GLU A 149 -8.69 -47.13 -0.30
N PRO A 150 -8.56 -46.35 0.79
CA PRO A 150 -8.47 -44.89 0.69
C PRO A 150 -7.21 -44.50 -0.11
N SER A 151 -7.41 -44.31 -1.41
CA SER A 151 -6.34 -43.95 -2.33
C SER A 151 -5.96 -42.48 -2.17
N ASN A 152 -4.66 -42.20 -2.16
CA ASN A 152 -4.09 -40.85 -2.27
C ASN A 152 -4.31 -40.22 -3.66
N LYS A 153 -4.92 -40.96 -4.61
CA LYS A 153 -5.19 -40.52 -5.98
C LYS A 153 -6.70 -40.50 -6.25
N PRO A 154 -7.43 -39.47 -5.79
CA PRO A 154 -8.88 -39.38 -5.91
C PRO A 154 -9.36 -39.42 -7.38
N PHE A 155 -8.57 -38.84 -8.29
CA PHE A 155 -8.84 -38.85 -9.72
C PHE A 155 -8.92 -40.27 -10.32
N MET A 156 -8.00 -41.16 -9.94
CA MET A 156 -8.01 -42.55 -10.44
C MET A 156 -9.27 -43.29 -10.02
N LYS A 157 -9.66 -43.15 -8.73
CA LYS A 157 -10.88 -43.75 -8.20
C LYS A 157 -12.12 -43.24 -8.94
N GLU A 158 -12.20 -41.93 -9.17
CA GLU A 158 -13.31 -41.32 -9.91
C GLU A 158 -13.41 -41.86 -11.35
N MET A 159 -12.29 -41.93 -12.08
CA MET A 159 -12.26 -42.43 -13.46
C MET A 159 -12.67 -43.90 -13.54
N TYR A 160 -12.18 -44.74 -12.62
CA TYR A 160 -12.54 -46.15 -12.58
C TYR A 160 -14.02 -46.33 -12.23
N LEU A 161 -14.54 -45.60 -11.24
CA LEU A 161 -15.97 -45.60 -10.90
C LEU A 161 -16.84 -45.14 -12.08
N LYS A 162 -16.40 -44.12 -12.83
CA LYS A 162 -17.09 -43.65 -14.03
C LYS A 162 -17.14 -44.73 -15.10
N ALA A 163 -16.03 -45.42 -15.36
CA ALA A 163 -16.00 -46.55 -16.29
C ALA A 163 -16.95 -47.68 -15.83
N LEU A 164 -16.88 -48.06 -14.55
CA LEU A 164 -17.71 -49.12 -13.97
C LEU A 164 -19.20 -48.79 -14.05
N ARG A 165 -19.59 -47.52 -13.81
CA ARG A 165 -20.98 -47.06 -13.97
C ARG A 165 -21.47 -47.22 -15.40
N GLU A 166 -20.66 -46.85 -16.40
CA GLU A 166 -21.03 -47.00 -17.81
C GLU A 166 -21.19 -48.47 -18.22
N VAL A 167 -20.34 -49.37 -17.71
CA VAL A 167 -20.48 -50.82 -17.93
C VAL A 167 -21.73 -51.37 -17.24
N ALA A 168 -21.95 -51.03 -15.98
CA ALA A 168 -23.14 -51.46 -15.24
C ALA A 168 -24.46 -50.98 -15.89
N LYS A 169 -24.46 -49.79 -16.53
CA LYS A 169 -25.60 -49.28 -17.30
C LYS A 169 -25.88 -50.16 -18.51
N LYS A 170 -24.85 -50.57 -19.25
CA LYS A 170 -24.98 -51.50 -20.40
C LYS A 170 -25.54 -52.85 -19.97
N GLU A 171 -25.13 -53.34 -18.81
CA GLU A 171 -25.59 -54.61 -18.20
C GLU A 171 -26.96 -54.51 -17.49
N LYS A 172 -27.65 -53.36 -17.57
CA LYS A 172 -28.97 -53.12 -16.96
C LYS A 172 -29.01 -53.42 -15.45
N ILE A 173 -27.94 -53.15 -14.72
CA ILE A 173 -27.90 -53.31 -13.26
C ILE A 173 -28.61 -52.10 -12.61
N ILE A 174 -29.78 -52.33 -12.00
CA ILE A 174 -30.72 -51.26 -11.58
C ILE A 174 -30.33 -50.59 -10.24
N GLU A 175 -29.52 -51.25 -9.41
CA GLU A 175 -29.23 -50.79 -8.04
C GLU A 175 -27.82 -50.20 -7.89
N TRP A 176 -27.74 -48.90 -7.53
CA TRP A 176 -26.54 -48.07 -7.59
C TRP A 176 -26.02 -47.67 -6.20
N ASP A 177 -25.41 -48.61 -5.50
CA ASP A 177 -24.62 -48.31 -4.31
C ASP A 177 -23.13 -48.53 -4.65
N GLU A 178 -22.27 -47.57 -4.30
CA GLU A 178 -20.82 -47.65 -4.54
C GLU A 178 -20.24 -48.94 -3.94
N THR A 179 -20.70 -49.36 -2.75
CA THR A 179 -20.26 -50.62 -2.14
C THR A 179 -20.73 -51.85 -2.91
N LYS A 180 -21.93 -51.84 -3.49
CA LYS A 180 -22.45 -52.94 -4.34
C LYS A 180 -21.71 -53.02 -5.66
N LEU A 181 -21.36 -51.88 -6.25
CA LEU A 181 -20.55 -51.78 -7.49
C LEU A 181 -19.15 -52.35 -7.26
N ILE A 182 -18.49 -51.96 -6.16
CA ILE A 182 -17.15 -52.45 -5.80
C ILE A 182 -17.16 -53.98 -5.64
N LYS A 183 -18.17 -54.56 -4.98
CA LYS A 183 -18.31 -56.03 -4.85
C LYS A 183 -18.45 -56.77 -6.19
N LYS A 184 -19.03 -56.12 -7.21
CA LYS A 184 -19.21 -56.69 -8.56
C LYS A 184 -18.05 -56.40 -9.51
N ALA A 185 -17.16 -55.45 -9.17
CA ALA A 185 -16.06 -55.02 -10.01
C ALA A 185 -15.18 -56.18 -10.54
N PRO A 186 -14.83 -57.22 -9.75
CA PRO A 186 -14.02 -58.34 -10.26
C PRO A 186 -14.66 -59.08 -11.45
N ARG A 187 -16.00 -59.16 -11.50
CA ARG A 187 -16.73 -59.81 -12.60
C ARG A 187 -16.84 -58.95 -13.85
N LEU A 188 -16.84 -57.62 -13.68
CA LEU A 188 -16.98 -56.64 -14.76
C LEU A 188 -15.63 -56.07 -15.22
N HIS A 189 -14.53 -56.61 -14.69
CA HIS A 189 -13.21 -55.98 -14.77
C HIS A 189 -12.72 -55.79 -16.21
N SER A 190 -12.87 -56.81 -17.07
CA SER A 190 -12.43 -56.75 -18.47
C SER A 190 -13.16 -55.64 -19.27
N GLU A 191 -14.49 -55.59 -19.17
CA GLU A 191 -15.28 -54.55 -19.85
C GLU A 191 -15.06 -53.17 -19.22
N THR A 192 -14.84 -53.11 -17.89
CA THR A 192 -14.50 -51.87 -17.19
C THR A 192 -13.16 -51.31 -17.65
N ASN A 193 -12.14 -52.14 -17.77
CA ASN A 193 -10.83 -51.77 -18.32
C ASN A 193 -10.95 -51.27 -19.77
N LYS A 194 -11.77 -51.92 -20.60
CA LYS A 194 -12.03 -51.47 -21.97
C LYS A 194 -12.69 -50.09 -22.00
N GLN A 195 -13.72 -49.88 -21.18
CA GLN A 195 -14.40 -48.59 -21.07
C GLN A 195 -13.49 -47.50 -20.50
N LEU A 196 -12.63 -47.85 -19.56
CA LEU A 196 -11.63 -46.97 -18.97
C LEU A 196 -10.59 -46.53 -20.01
N ASN A 197 -10.10 -47.47 -20.84
CA ASN A 197 -9.21 -47.15 -21.96
C ASN A 197 -9.86 -46.19 -22.97
N GLU A 198 -11.14 -46.37 -23.29
CA GLU A 198 -11.87 -45.44 -24.15
C GLU A 198 -12.01 -44.04 -23.52
N LEU A 199 -12.31 -43.96 -22.21
CA LEU A 199 -12.34 -42.68 -21.49
C LEU A 199 -10.97 -42.00 -21.49
N PHE A 200 -9.89 -42.76 -21.34
CA PHE A 200 -8.52 -42.24 -21.40
C PHE A 200 -8.12 -41.78 -22.79
N LYS A 201 -8.43 -42.57 -23.83
CA LYS A 201 -8.18 -42.17 -25.21
C LYS A 201 -8.93 -40.88 -25.57
N LYS A 202 -10.16 -40.73 -25.09
CA LYS A 202 -10.93 -39.50 -25.27
C LYS A 202 -10.31 -38.31 -24.53
N ARG A 203 -9.96 -38.46 -23.26
CA ARG A 203 -9.50 -37.35 -22.40
C ARG A 203 -8.02 -36.99 -22.59
N TYR A 204 -7.16 -37.95 -22.91
CA TYR A 204 -5.70 -37.79 -22.95
C TYR A 204 -5.07 -38.29 -24.26
N GLY A 205 -5.85 -38.85 -25.18
CA GLY A 205 -5.39 -39.13 -26.54
C GLY A 205 -5.28 -37.84 -27.36
N TYR A 206 -5.46 -37.95 -28.68
CA TYR A 206 -5.26 -36.83 -29.60
C TYR A 206 -6.14 -35.60 -29.28
N GLU A 207 -7.41 -35.81 -28.94
CA GLU A 207 -8.33 -34.72 -28.54
C GLU A 207 -7.88 -34.04 -27.25
N GLY A 208 -7.45 -34.84 -26.27
CA GLY A 208 -6.90 -34.35 -24.99
C GLY A 208 -5.65 -33.51 -25.17
N GLN A 209 -4.70 -34.01 -25.96
CA GLN A 209 -3.47 -33.28 -26.30
C GLN A 209 -3.77 -31.97 -27.06
N THR A 210 -4.73 -31.99 -27.97
CA THR A 210 -5.18 -30.78 -28.68
C THR A 210 -5.77 -29.76 -27.71
N THR A 211 -6.56 -30.22 -26.74
CA THR A 211 -7.14 -29.36 -25.68
C THR A 211 -6.05 -28.77 -24.79
N LEU A 212 -5.07 -29.58 -24.37
CA LEU A 212 -3.92 -29.11 -23.59
C LEU A 212 -3.11 -28.05 -24.36
N MET A 213 -2.83 -28.30 -25.64
CA MET A 213 -2.11 -27.35 -26.49
C MET A 213 -2.87 -26.04 -26.65
N LYS A 214 -4.20 -26.10 -26.83
CA LYS A 214 -5.06 -24.91 -26.86
C LYS A 214 -5.01 -24.14 -25.54
N ASN A 215 -5.01 -24.82 -24.40
CA ASN A 215 -4.89 -24.17 -23.09
C ASN A 215 -3.51 -23.52 -22.91
N ILE A 216 -2.43 -24.16 -23.35
CA ILE A 216 -1.07 -23.58 -23.35
C ILE A 216 -1.00 -22.33 -24.25
N GLU A 217 -1.62 -22.36 -25.42
CA GLU A 217 -1.72 -21.20 -26.32
C GLU A 217 -2.54 -20.06 -25.70
N ASN A 218 -3.67 -20.38 -25.08
CA ASN A 218 -4.49 -19.41 -24.36
C ASN A 218 -3.71 -18.76 -23.21
N PHE A 219 -3.01 -19.55 -22.38
CA PHE A 219 -2.13 -19.06 -21.32
C PHE A 219 -1.09 -18.07 -21.87
N SER A 220 -0.39 -18.46 -22.95
CA SER A 220 0.61 -17.61 -23.61
C SER A 220 0.00 -16.31 -24.15
N SER A 221 -1.21 -16.38 -24.73
CA SER A 221 -1.94 -15.22 -25.24
C SER A 221 -2.33 -14.25 -24.12
N LEU A 222 -2.97 -14.74 -23.06
CA LEU A 222 -3.37 -13.93 -21.90
C LEU A 222 -2.16 -13.24 -21.27
N LEU A 223 -1.06 -13.98 -21.08
CA LEU A 223 0.14 -13.42 -20.48
C LEU A 223 0.78 -12.33 -21.36
N ARG A 224 0.74 -12.47 -22.70
CA ARG A 224 1.20 -11.42 -23.62
C ARG A 224 0.36 -10.15 -23.49
N VAL A 225 -0.96 -10.28 -23.43
CA VAL A 225 -1.88 -9.14 -23.24
C VAL A 225 -1.61 -8.48 -21.89
N TYR A 226 -1.48 -9.28 -20.83
CA TYR A 226 -1.17 -8.81 -19.49
C TYR A 226 0.14 -8.02 -19.42
N LEU A 227 1.24 -8.59 -19.94
CA LEU A 227 2.55 -7.94 -19.99
C LEU A 227 2.54 -6.65 -20.83
N LYS A 228 1.78 -6.63 -21.92
CA LYS A 228 1.62 -5.42 -22.75
C LYS A 228 0.89 -4.32 -21.96
N ASN A 229 -0.18 -4.66 -21.25
CA ASN A 229 -0.92 -3.71 -20.44
C ASN A 229 -0.05 -3.15 -19.29
N GLU A 230 0.73 -3.99 -18.62
CA GLU A 230 1.66 -3.51 -17.60
C GLU A 230 2.76 -2.63 -18.18
N TRP A 231 3.29 -2.98 -19.36
CA TRP A 231 4.28 -2.15 -20.05
C TRP A 231 3.75 -0.74 -20.33
N GLU A 232 2.53 -0.62 -20.88
CA GLU A 232 1.90 0.68 -21.13
C GLU A 232 1.65 1.45 -19.83
N ARG A 233 1.30 0.75 -18.74
CA ARG A 233 1.15 1.36 -17.40
C ARG A 233 2.48 1.94 -16.91
N VAL A 234 3.55 1.16 -17.00
CA VAL A 234 4.90 1.57 -16.60
C VAL A 234 5.37 2.77 -17.43
N LYS A 235 5.13 2.75 -18.75
CA LYS A 235 5.46 3.87 -19.64
C LYS A 235 4.70 5.14 -19.25
N ALA A 236 3.39 5.04 -19.03
CA ALA A 236 2.57 6.17 -18.62
C ALA A 236 2.97 6.73 -17.23
N GLU A 237 3.37 5.88 -16.30
CA GLU A 237 3.87 6.28 -14.98
C GLU A 237 5.23 7.00 -15.07
N ALA A 238 6.13 6.49 -15.91
CA ALA A 238 7.43 7.09 -16.18
C ALA A 238 7.30 8.47 -16.84
N GLU A 239 6.46 8.61 -17.88
CA GLU A 239 6.23 9.88 -18.58
C GLU A 239 5.60 10.95 -17.68
N LYS A 240 4.67 10.56 -16.81
CA LYS A 240 3.92 11.51 -15.96
C LYS A 240 4.67 11.88 -14.68
N GLY A 241 5.74 11.18 -14.30
CA GLY A 241 6.49 11.38 -13.06
C GLY A 241 5.62 11.31 -11.79
N ASN A 242 4.43 10.75 -11.91
CA ASN A 242 3.41 10.72 -10.87
C ASN A 242 2.87 9.30 -10.77
N LEU A 243 3.31 8.62 -9.72
CA LEU A 243 2.62 7.45 -9.15
C LEU A 243 1.32 7.91 -8.49
N LYS A 244 0.51 8.70 -9.18
CA LYS A 244 -0.86 8.93 -8.74
C LYS A 244 -1.58 7.63 -8.97
N GLN A 245 -1.61 6.84 -7.90
CA GLN A 245 -2.53 5.74 -7.65
C GLN A 245 -3.81 6.03 -8.42
N HIS A 246 -4.14 5.19 -9.40
CA HIS A 246 -5.42 5.20 -10.07
C HIS A 246 -6.52 4.70 -9.10
N ARG A 247 -6.49 5.13 -7.84
CA ARG A 247 -7.58 5.00 -6.88
C ARG A 247 -8.55 6.12 -7.18
N ASN A 248 -9.82 5.74 -7.39
CA ASN A 248 -10.96 6.63 -7.56
C ASN A 248 -10.78 7.93 -6.78
N LYS A 249 -10.77 9.02 -7.55
CA LYS A 249 -10.54 10.40 -7.14
C LYS A 249 -11.72 10.88 -6.28
N THR A 250 -11.87 10.35 -5.08
CA THR A 250 -12.55 11.07 -4.00
C THR A 250 -11.63 12.22 -3.65
N ILE A 251 -11.97 13.40 -4.18
CA ILE A 251 -11.34 14.67 -3.81
C ILE A 251 -11.24 14.67 -2.29
N ASN A 252 -10.01 14.67 -1.77
CA ASN A 252 -9.74 14.64 -0.34
C ASN A 252 -10.21 15.96 0.28
N LYS A 253 -11.52 16.04 0.55
CA LYS A 253 -12.27 17.19 1.06
C LYS A 253 -11.61 17.78 2.31
N ASN A 254 -10.88 16.94 3.07
CA ASN A 254 -10.15 17.34 4.26
C ASN A 254 -8.95 18.27 3.98
N SER A 255 -8.30 18.20 2.80
CA SER A 255 -7.17 19.07 2.44
C SER A 255 -7.62 20.50 2.10
N VAL A 256 -8.80 20.64 1.49
CA VAL A 256 -9.39 21.94 1.17
C VAL A 256 -9.87 22.62 2.46
N ILE A 257 -10.54 21.88 3.34
CA ILE A 257 -11.03 22.41 4.62
C ILE A 257 -9.88 22.95 5.50
N SER A 258 -8.74 22.27 5.58
CA SER A 258 -7.59 22.76 6.36
C SER A 258 -6.96 24.04 5.82
N LYS A 259 -7.03 24.27 4.49
CA LYS A 259 -6.52 25.51 3.89
C LYS A 259 -7.46 26.67 4.18
N ILE A 260 -8.77 26.44 4.12
CA ILE A 260 -9.79 27.44 4.45
C ILE A 260 -9.70 27.84 5.92
N SER A 261 -9.55 26.88 6.85
CA SER A 261 -9.43 27.19 8.28
C SER A 261 -8.19 28.02 8.61
N ALA A 262 -7.06 27.78 7.93
CA ALA A 262 -5.85 28.58 8.10
C ALA A 262 -6.04 30.04 7.64
N VAL A 263 -6.72 30.26 6.50
CA VAL A 263 -7.03 31.61 6.01
C VAL A 263 -7.97 32.35 6.97
N ILE A 264 -9.00 31.67 7.47
CA ILE A 264 -9.91 32.25 8.47
C ILE A 264 -9.16 32.64 9.75
N ALA A 265 -8.25 31.79 10.22
CA ALA A 265 -7.42 32.08 11.40
C ALA A 265 -6.54 33.31 11.19
N ILE A 266 -5.95 33.49 10.00
CA ILE A 266 -5.14 34.68 9.65
C ILE A 266 -6.01 35.94 9.62
N ILE A 267 -7.21 35.89 9.05
CA ILE A 267 -8.14 37.03 9.02
C ILE A 267 -8.55 37.43 10.45
N LEU A 268 -8.88 36.45 11.30
CA LEU A 268 -9.20 36.66 12.71
C LEU A 268 -8.03 37.27 13.48
N LEU A 269 -6.80 36.78 13.26
CA LEU A 269 -5.57 37.35 13.84
C LEU A 269 -5.42 38.82 13.51
N THR A 270 -5.53 39.17 12.22
CA THR A 270 -5.36 40.54 11.75
C THR A 270 -6.43 41.46 12.34
N TYR A 271 -7.69 41.00 12.38
CA TYR A 271 -8.81 41.75 12.94
C TYR A 271 -8.70 41.99 14.45
N LEU A 272 -8.28 40.96 15.20
CA LEU A 272 -8.09 41.07 16.64
C LEU A 272 -6.90 41.98 16.98
N SER A 273 -5.80 41.86 16.23
CA SER A 273 -4.63 42.71 16.40
C SER A 273 -4.96 44.18 16.16
N SER A 274 -5.70 44.49 15.07
CA SER A 274 -6.07 45.88 14.75
C SER A 274 -7.01 46.49 15.80
N ASN A 275 -8.05 45.77 16.23
CA ASN A 275 -9.02 46.30 17.19
C ASN A 275 -8.47 46.48 18.61
N MET A 276 -7.42 45.75 18.97
CA MET A 276 -6.83 45.80 20.31
C MET A 276 -5.76 46.88 20.43
N LEU A 277 -5.03 47.19 19.35
CA LEU A 277 -4.05 48.28 19.33
C LEU A 277 -4.69 49.65 19.59
N ASP A 278 -5.92 49.86 19.14
CA ASP A 278 -6.60 51.16 19.26
C ASP A 278 -7.21 51.41 20.65
N ARG A 279 -7.18 50.44 21.57
CA ARG A 279 -7.90 50.50 22.87
C ARG A 279 -7.01 50.54 24.11
N PHE A 280 -5.72 50.86 23.97
CA PHE A 280 -4.87 51.13 25.14
C PHE A 280 -5.24 52.50 25.74
N PRO A 281 -5.94 52.56 26.90
CA PRO A 281 -6.30 53.82 27.52
C PRO A 281 -5.08 54.45 28.21
N ASP A 282 -5.05 55.78 28.23
CA ASP A 282 -4.00 56.61 28.85
C ASP A 282 -3.69 56.24 30.31
N GLU A 283 -2.41 56.42 30.67
CA GLU A 283 -1.63 55.87 31.80
C GLU A 283 -2.20 55.93 33.23
N ASN A 284 -3.41 56.45 33.47
CA ASN A 284 -3.84 56.89 34.80
C ASN A 284 -4.93 56.05 35.50
N ASN A 285 -5.52 55.01 34.90
CA ASN A 285 -6.50 54.14 35.59
C ASN A 285 -6.46 52.65 35.14
N ILE A 286 -5.39 51.94 35.51
CA ILE A 286 -4.75 51.03 34.54
C ILE A 286 -4.67 49.55 34.90
N ASN A 287 -4.69 49.17 36.18
CA ASN A 287 -4.19 47.83 36.52
C ASN A 287 -5.20 46.70 36.23
N SER A 288 -6.50 46.90 36.46
CA SER A 288 -7.50 45.83 36.24
C SER A 288 -7.86 45.64 34.77
N LEU A 289 -7.98 46.74 34.00
CA LEU A 289 -8.35 46.68 32.60
C LEU A 289 -7.22 46.11 31.71
N LYS A 290 -5.95 46.47 31.99
CA LYS A 290 -4.79 45.91 31.27
C LYS A 290 -4.64 44.41 31.51
N LEU A 291 -4.86 43.95 32.74
CA LEU A 291 -4.78 42.53 33.06
C LEU A 291 -5.83 41.71 32.30
N TYR A 292 -7.07 42.22 32.22
CA TYR A 292 -8.13 41.58 31.44
C TYR A 292 -7.78 41.51 29.95
N GLN A 293 -7.30 42.62 29.37
CA GLN A 293 -6.90 42.67 27.95
C GLN A 293 -5.75 41.71 27.63
N TYR A 294 -4.77 41.60 28.53
CA TYR A 294 -3.65 40.67 28.41
C TYR A 294 -4.14 39.22 28.32
N TYR A 295 -4.93 38.77 29.30
CA TYR A 295 -5.43 37.39 29.30
C TYR A 295 -6.32 37.10 28.10
N LEU A 296 -7.07 38.09 27.63
CA LEU A 296 -7.89 37.97 26.44
C LEU A 296 -7.03 37.77 25.17
N LEU A 297 -5.92 38.51 25.04
CA LEU A 297 -4.99 38.36 23.93
C LEU A 297 -4.32 36.98 23.93
N THR A 298 -3.85 36.52 25.08
CA THR A 298 -3.24 35.20 25.26
C THR A 298 -4.23 34.08 24.96
N LEU A 299 -5.47 34.20 25.43
CA LEU A 299 -6.53 33.24 25.11
C LEU A 299 -6.79 33.17 23.59
N TYR A 300 -6.82 34.30 22.89
CA TYR A 300 -7.00 34.31 21.45
C TYR A 300 -5.82 33.68 20.69
N GLY A 301 -4.58 33.99 21.08
CA GLY A 301 -3.38 33.38 20.49
C GLY A 301 -3.41 31.85 20.62
N LEU A 302 -3.75 31.36 21.82
CA LEU A 302 -3.91 29.93 22.10
C LEU A 302 -5.00 29.28 21.23
N LEU A 303 -6.19 29.89 21.15
CA LEU A 303 -7.30 29.38 20.34
C LEU A 303 -6.95 29.30 18.86
N ILE A 304 -6.22 30.29 18.35
CA ILE A 304 -5.75 30.31 16.97
C ILE A 304 -4.74 29.18 16.71
N GLY A 305 -3.79 28.98 17.62
CA GLY A 305 -2.86 27.86 17.55
C GLY A 305 -3.58 26.51 17.53
N VAL A 306 -4.59 26.35 18.37
CA VAL A 306 -5.43 25.14 18.40
C VAL A 306 -6.16 24.96 17.06
N LEU A 307 -6.79 26.01 16.51
CA LEU A 307 -7.51 25.97 15.23
C LEU A 307 -6.62 25.63 14.03
N LEU A 308 -5.36 26.06 14.02
CA LEU A 308 -4.39 25.68 12.97
C LEU A 308 -4.18 24.16 12.90
N GLU A 309 -4.38 23.47 14.03
CA GLU A 309 -4.31 22.02 14.15
C GLU A 309 -5.71 21.35 14.12
N PHE A 310 -6.60 21.83 13.24
CA PHE A 310 -7.98 21.33 13.11
C PHE A 310 -8.08 19.80 12.93
N LYS A 311 -7.09 19.15 12.29
CA LYS A 311 -7.07 17.69 12.15
C LYS A 311 -7.00 16.99 13.50
N SER A 312 -6.19 17.53 14.39
CA SER A 312 -6.01 17.05 15.77
C SER A 312 -7.31 17.19 16.55
N ILE A 313 -7.95 18.38 16.50
CA ILE A 313 -9.26 18.63 17.12
C ILE A 313 -10.32 17.64 16.62
N LYS A 314 -10.39 17.42 15.30
CA LYS A 314 -11.34 16.48 14.70
C LYS A 314 -11.12 15.04 15.18
N GLY A 315 -9.88 14.65 15.44
CA GLY A 315 -9.55 13.36 16.05
C GLY A 315 -10.07 13.25 17.47
N ILE A 316 -9.87 14.30 18.28
CA ILE A 316 -10.35 14.40 19.67
C ILE A 316 -11.88 14.31 19.74
N ILE A 317 -12.60 15.07 18.89
CA ILE A 317 -14.08 15.05 18.83
C ILE A 317 -14.60 13.65 18.46
N ARG A 318 -13.84 12.87 17.70
CA ARG A 318 -14.19 11.48 17.34
C ARG A 318 -13.85 10.46 18.43
N GLY A 319 -13.35 10.90 19.59
CA GLY A 319 -12.99 10.01 20.71
C GLY A 319 -11.61 9.36 20.56
N HIS A 320 -10.81 9.74 19.57
CA HIS A 320 -9.45 9.21 19.39
C HIS A 320 -8.44 10.09 20.14
N VAL A 321 -8.48 10.05 21.47
CA VAL A 321 -7.54 10.79 22.30
C VAL A 321 -6.36 9.88 22.66
N LYS A 322 -5.15 10.28 22.25
CA LYS A 322 -3.90 9.71 22.78
C LYS A 322 -3.06 10.85 23.31
N ILE A 323 -2.64 10.73 24.56
CA ILE A 323 -1.76 11.72 25.18
C ILE A 323 -0.33 11.42 24.73
N SER A 324 0.31 12.38 24.07
CA SER A 324 1.71 12.30 23.69
C SER A 324 2.60 13.05 24.69
N TRP A 325 3.87 12.68 24.72
CA TRP A 325 4.87 13.30 25.61
C TRP A 325 5.01 14.81 25.41
N THR A 326 4.62 15.36 24.25
CA THR A 326 4.67 16.81 23.99
C THR A 326 3.69 17.60 24.85
N LEU A 327 2.74 16.96 25.54
CA LEU A 327 1.85 17.64 26.50
C LEU A 327 2.66 18.32 27.62
N PHE A 328 3.70 17.65 28.13
CA PHE A 328 4.51 18.17 29.23
C PHE A 328 5.19 19.51 28.93
N PRO A 329 6.00 19.65 27.85
CA PRO A 329 6.57 20.94 27.50
C PRO A 329 5.52 21.98 27.11
N SER A 330 4.35 21.58 26.60
CA SER A 330 3.25 22.50 26.27
C SER A 330 2.66 23.14 27.52
N ILE A 331 2.50 22.36 28.60
CA ILE A 331 1.99 22.86 29.89
C ILE A 331 3.00 23.84 30.52
N ILE A 332 4.29 23.52 30.48
CA ILE A 332 5.34 24.43 30.98
C ILE A 332 5.31 25.76 30.21
N LEU A 333 5.26 25.68 28.88
CA LEU A 333 5.20 26.86 28.02
C LEU A 333 3.92 27.67 28.29
N LEU A 334 2.78 27.01 28.48
CA LEU A 334 1.50 27.66 28.82
C LEU A 334 1.60 28.47 30.11
N VAL A 335 2.21 27.90 31.16
CA VAL A 335 2.41 28.60 32.43
C VAL A 335 3.27 29.85 32.25
N ILE A 336 4.33 29.76 31.45
CA ILE A 336 5.22 30.90 31.18
C ILE A 336 4.48 32.02 30.45
N VAL A 337 3.69 31.70 29.41
CA VAL A 337 3.03 32.73 28.60
C VAL A 337 1.81 33.34 29.31
N LEU A 338 1.22 32.63 30.28
CA LEU A 338 0.16 33.19 31.12
C LEU A 338 0.63 34.26 32.11
N ILE A 339 1.93 34.49 32.29
CA ILE A 339 2.47 35.53 33.17
C ILE A 339 2.54 36.86 32.43
N PRO A 340 1.79 37.89 32.86
CA PRO A 340 1.83 39.22 32.26
C PRO A 340 3.23 39.80 32.07
N ASP A 341 3.45 40.42 30.91
CA ASP A 341 4.69 41.12 30.53
C ASP A 341 5.19 42.10 31.61
N TYR A 342 4.28 42.87 32.23
CA TYR A 342 4.62 43.82 33.29
C TYR A 342 5.17 43.14 34.56
N LEU A 343 4.81 41.89 34.85
CA LEU A 343 5.38 41.14 35.97
C LEU A 343 6.83 40.73 35.67
N TRP A 344 7.13 40.35 34.43
CA TRP A 344 8.51 40.09 34.00
C TRP A 344 9.40 41.33 34.15
N VAL A 345 8.89 42.51 33.77
CA VAL A 345 9.59 43.79 34.00
C VAL A 345 9.78 44.07 35.49
N THR A 346 8.79 43.77 36.33
CA THR A 346 8.87 43.99 37.78
C THR A 346 9.89 43.05 38.44
N TRP A 347 9.99 41.81 37.99
CA TRP A 347 10.90 40.81 38.56
C TRP A 347 12.35 40.99 38.09
N TYR A 348 12.56 41.34 36.83
CA TYR A 348 13.89 41.33 36.20
C TYR A 348 14.43 42.70 35.80
N GLY A 349 13.61 43.76 35.91
CA GLY A 349 13.94 45.10 35.46
C GLY A 349 13.89 45.26 33.95
N LYS A 350 14.01 46.51 33.48
CA LYS A 350 14.02 46.85 32.04
C LYS A 350 15.26 46.32 31.32
N ASP A 351 16.36 46.20 32.05
CA ASP A 351 17.65 45.69 31.56
C ASP A 351 17.88 44.21 31.97
N GLY A 352 16.79 43.46 32.09
CA GLY A 352 16.82 42.05 32.45
C GLY A 352 17.64 41.20 31.46
N PRO A 353 17.93 39.94 31.81
CA PRO A 353 18.71 39.06 30.96
C PRO A 353 18.01 38.79 29.61
N TRP A 354 18.82 38.68 28.55
CA TRP A 354 18.36 38.65 27.15
C TRP A 354 17.29 37.60 26.81
N TYR A 355 17.23 36.49 27.57
CA TYR A 355 16.27 35.41 27.34
C TYR A 355 14.82 35.78 27.74
N ILE A 356 14.63 36.88 28.48
CA ILE A 356 13.30 37.37 28.88
C ILE A 356 12.71 38.31 27.83
N ASN A 357 13.54 38.89 26.97
CA ASN A 357 13.11 39.84 25.94
C ASN A 357 11.93 39.33 25.07
N PRO A 358 11.88 38.05 24.65
CA PRO A 358 10.71 37.54 23.91
C PRO A 358 9.38 37.54 24.69
N LEU A 359 9.42 37.66 26.02
CA LEU A 359 8.23 37.74 26.88
C LEU A 359 7.82 39.20 27.14
N LEU A 360 8.66 40.18 26.80
CA LEU A 360 8.41 41.59 27.01
C LEU A 360 7.73 42.27 25.80
N TYR A 361 7.86 41.70 24.60
CA TYR A 361 7.23 42.26 23.42
C TYR A 361 5.89 41.57 23.12
N PRO A 362 4.78 42.32 22.98
CA PRO A 362 3.46 41.75 22.70
C PRO A 362 3.42 40.85 21.46
N GLY A 363 4.18 41.19 20.41
CA GLY A 363 4.22 40.40 19.17
C GLY A 363 4.90 39.03 19.33
N THR A 364 5.99 38.95 20.11
CA THR A 364 6.67 37.68 20.38
C THR A 364 5.88 36.83 21.35
N GLN A 365 5.24 37.45 22.35
CA GLN A 365 4.35 36.76 23.27
C GLN A 365 3.15 36.14 22.54
N MET A 366 2.50 36.89 21.65
CA MET A 366 1.41 36.38 20.81
C MET A 366 1.86 35.20 19.92
N SER A 367 3.10 35.25 19.42
CA SER A 367 3.69 34.13 18.66
C SER A 367 3.89 32.90 19.55
N LEU A 368 4.33 33.09 20.79
CA LEU A 368 4.46 32.02 21.78
C LEU A 368 3.09 31.42 22.14
N ASP A 369 2.06 32.24 22.33
CA ASP A 369 0.68 31.79 22.56
C ASP A 369 0.16 30.87 21.44
N ILE A 370 0.40 31.24 20.19
CA ILE A 370 0.04 30.42 19.02
C ILE A 370 0.81 29.10 19.04
N ILE A 371 2.12 29.13 19.34
CA ILE A 371 2.95 27.92 19.43
C ILE A 371 2.44 27.00 20.54
N VAL A 372 2.12 27.54 21.72
CA VAL A 372 1.53 26.78 22.83
C VAL A 372 0.23 26.12 22.37
N GLY A 373 -0.65 26.85 21.68
CA GLY A 373 -1.92 26.32 21.17
C GLY A 373 -1.74 25.16 20.17
N VAL A 374 -0.79 25.30 19.24
CA VAL A 374 -0.42 24.23 18.27
C VAL A 374 0.10 23.00 19.00
N LEU A 375 1.02 23.19 19.96
CA LEU A 375 1.62 22.09 20.71
C LEU A 375 0.60 21.36 21.58
N LEU A 376 -0.29 22.10 22.25
CA LEU A 376 -1.41 21.54 23.00
C LEU A 376 -2.33 20.72 22.09
N ALA A 377 -2.77 21.27 20.95
CA ALA A 377 -3.62 20.54 20.02
C ALA A 377 -2.95 19.26 19.48
N ARG A 378 -1.67 19.33 19.12
CA ARG A 378 -0.89 18.15 18.71
C ARG A 378 -0.70 17.14 19.82
N SER A 379 -0.61 17.58 21.06
CA SER A 379 -0.35 16.69 22.18
C SER A 379 -1.42 15.62 22.37
N PHE A 380 -2.65 15.91 21.92
CA PHE A 380 -3.81 15.02 21.93
C PHE A 380 -4.08 14.32 20.60
N ALA A 381 -3.29 14.59 19.56
CA ALA A 381 -3.48 14.05 18.22
C ALA A 381 -2.80 12.69 18.04
N MET A 382 -3.48 11.76 17.37
CA MET A 382 -2.89 10.48 16.99
C MET A 382 -1.90 10.68 15.83
N ARG A 383 -0.61 10.40 16.07
CA ARG A 383 0.35 10.19 14.97
C ARG A 383 -0.05 8.89 14.25
N ASN A 384 -0.55 9.02 13.03
CA ASN A 384 -0.64 7.91 12.08
C ASN A 384 0.71 7.63 11.45
#